data_AF-A0A946YVZ6-F1
#
_entry.id   AF-A0A946YVZ6-F1
#
_cell.length_a   1.000
_cell.length_b   1.000
_cell.length_c   1.000
_cell.angle_alpha   90.00
_cell.angle_beta   90.00
_cell.angle_gamma   90.00
#
_symmetry.space_group_name_H-M   'P 1'
#
loop_
_entity.id
_entity.type
_entity.pdbx_description
1 polymer ?
#
loop_
_entity_poly.entity_id
_entity_poly.type
_entity_poly.pdbx_seq_one_letter_code
_entity_poly.pdbx_strand_id
1 'polypeptide(L)' 'MTLRRGLARAEARRWNTAVDDASLRLTRGGPAFIASCAETLLGFGATAVFSPPLPSASHRQWLTAGFEHSVSLALMRTSL' A
#
# COMPACT_ATOMS: atom_id res chain seq x y z
N MET A 1 0.85 1.34 -12.41
CA MET A 1 -0.32 0.59 -12.90
C MET A 1 -1.52 0.87 -12.00
N THR A 2 -2.75 0.71 -12.53
CA THR A 2 -3.97 0.80 -11.72
C THR A 2 -4.57 -0.60 -11.57
N LEU A 3 -4.91 -1.00 -10.33
CA LEU A 3 -5.58 -2.27 -10.01
C LEU A 3 -7.05 -1.97 -9.66
N ARG A 4 -7.98 -2.80 -10.14
CA ARG A 4 -9.42 -2.61 -9.93
C ARG A 4 -10.15 -3.94 -9.71
N ARG A 5 -11.18 -3.94 -8.85
CA ARG A 5 -12.12 -5.05 -8.65
C ARG A 5 -13.50 -4.49 -8.27
N GLY A 6 -14.45 -4.52 -9.22
CA GLY A 6 -15.73 -3.83 -9.05
C GLY A 6 -15.52 -2.32 -8.81
N LEU A 7 -16.07 -1.80 -7.70
CA LEU A 7 -15.88 -0.41 -7.27
C LEU A 7 -14.55 -0.15 -6.55
N ALA A 8 -13.77 -1.20 -6.24
CA ALA A 8 -12.48 -1.05 -5.59
C ALA A 8 -11.39 -0.62 -6.58
N ARG A 9 -10.51 0.28 -6.14
CA ARG A 9 -9.42 0.84 -6.94
C ARG A 9 -8.19 1.11 -6.09
N ALA A 10 -7.03 0.72 -6.61
CA ALA A 10 -5.73 1.04 -6.04
C ALA A 10 -4.74 1.41 -7.16
N GLU A 11 -3.71 2.15 -6.79
CA GLU A 11 -2.61 2.56 -7.67
C GLU A 11 -1.32 1.94 -7.18
N ALA A 12 -0.60 1.28 -8.07
CA ALA A 12 0.66 0.64 -7.77
C ALA A 12 1.79 1.20 -8.64
N ARG A 13 2.97 1.35 -8.06
CA ARG A 13 4.20 1.78 -8.75
C ARG A 13 5.39 1.06 -8.15
N ARG A 14 6.54 1.08 -8.83
CA ARG A 14 7.81 0.70 -8.21
C ARG A 14 8.08 1.58 -6.99
N TRP A 15 8.61 0.97 -5.94
CA TRP A 15 9.01 1.65 -4.72
C TRP A 15 10.11 2.67 -5.02
N ASN A 16 11.22 2.19 -5.60
CA ASN A 16 12.31 2.99 -6.17
C ASN A 16 12.98 2.23 -7.33
N THR A 17 14.11 2.72 -7.83
CA THR A 17 14.85 2.10 -8.95
C THR A 17 15.94 1.12 -8.50
N ALA A 18 16.21 1.00 -7.20
CA ALA A 18 17.30 0.21 -6.64
C ALA A 18 16.83 -1.17 -6.13
N VAL A 19 15.56 -1.31 -5.76
CA VAL A 19 14.96 -2.58 -5.32
C VAL A 19 13.67 -2.85 -6.08
N ASP A 20 13.32 -4.13 -6.20
CA ASP A 20 12.11 -4.57 -6.90
C ASP A 20 10.82 -4.46 -6.05
N ASP A 21 10.85 -3.74 -4.93
CA ASP A 21 9.67 -3.52 -4.11
C ASP A 21 8.60 -2.67 -4.82
N ALA A 22 7.35 -2.81 -4.38
CA ALA A 22 6.21 -2.06 -4.87
C ALA A 22 5.65 -1.10 -3.82
N SER A 23 5.19 0.07 -4.28
CA SER A 23 4.33 0.96 -3.53
C SER A 23 2.89 0.77 -3.98
N LEU A 24 1.97 0.54 -3.03
CA LEU A 24 0.54 0.39 -3.26
C LEU A 24 -0.23 1.48 -2.51
N ARG A 25 -1.06 2.24 -3.22
CA ARG A 25 -1.96 3.24 -2.64
C ARG A 25 -3.41 2.82 -2.87
N LEU A 26 -4.17 2.64 -1.79
CA LEU A 26 -5.60 2.39 -1.88
C LEU A 26 -6.35 3.70 -2.17
N THR A 27 -7.15 3.73 -3.24
CA THR A 27 -8.07 4.84 -3.54
C THR A 27 -9.46 4.57 -2.94
N ARG A 28 -9.97 3.34 -3.13
CA ARG A 28 -11.26 2.88 -2.61
C ARG A 28 -11.24 1.36 -2.46
N GLY A 29 -11.76 0.82 -1.37
CA GLY A 29 -11.85 -0.62 -1.15
C GLY A 29 -11.70 -0.96 0.33
N GLY A 30 -11.29 -2.19 0.59
CA GLY A 30 -11.06 -2.68 1.95
C GLY A 30 -10.01 -3.79 2.00
N PRO A 31 -9.84 -4.43 3.17
CA PRO A 31 -8.72 -5.35 3.45
C PRO A 31 -8.55 -6.46 2.41
N ALA A 32 -9.64 -7.13 2.05
CA ALA A 32 -9.62 -8.22 1.07
C ALA A 32 -9.21 -7.77 -0.35
N PHE A 33 -9.38 -6.49 -0.68
CA PHE A 33 -8.91 -5.95 -1.96
C PHE A 33 -7.43 -5.55 -1.88
N ILE A 34 -6.99 -5.00 -0.73
CA ILE A 34 -5.58 -4.70 -0.48
C ILE A 34 -4.74 -5.99 -0.58
N ALA A 35 -5.16 -7.07 0.10
CA ALA A 35 -4.46 -8.35 0.09
C ALA A 35 -4.32 -8.90 -1.34
N SER A 36 -5.41 -8.94 -2.11
CA SER A 36 -5.40 -9.39 -3.50
C SER A 36 -4.50 -8.52 -4.40
N CYS A 37 -4.44 -7.20 -4.16
CA CYS A 37 -3.51 -6.32 -4.87
C CYS A 37 -2.06 -6.66 -4.52
N ALA A 38 -1.76 -6.91 -3.24
CA ALA A 38 -0.42 -7.28 -2.79
C ALA A 38 0.03 -8.61 -3.41
N GLU A 39 -0.81 -9.64 -3.35
CA GLU A 39 -0.57 -10.94 -4.00
C GLU A 39 -0.27 -10.80 -5.50
N THR A 40 -1.03 -9.95 -6.20
CA THR A 40 -0.81 -9.67 -7.61
C THR A 40 0.56 -9.02 -7.86
N LEU A 41 0.96 -8.06 -7.04
CA LEU A 41 2.25 -7.39 -7.18
C LEU A 41 3.43 -8.31 -6.86
N LEU A 42 3.30 -9.16 -5.84
CA LEU A 42 4.28 -10.20 -5.54
C LEU A 42 4.40 -11.20 -6.70
N GLY A 43 3.27 -11.59 -7.30
CA GLY A 43 3.24 -12.44 -8.51
C GLY A 43 3.89 -11.80 -9.74
N PHE A 44 3.97 -10.46 -9.80
CA PHE A 44 4.72 -9.73 -10.83
C PHE A 44 6.20 -9.54 -10.50
N GLY A 45 6.69 -10.13 -9.42
CA GLY A 45 8.10 -10.12 -9.04
C GLY A 45 8.47 -9.04 -8.03
N ALA A 46 7.50 -8.38 -7.38
CA ALA A 46 7.84 -7.52 -6.26
C ALA A 46 8.32 -8.34 -5.07
N THR A 47 9.39 -7.90 -4.40
CA THR A 47 9.90 -8.59 -3.20
C THR A 47 9.06 -8.24 -1.96
N ALA A 48 8.71 -6.97 -1.81
CA ALA A 48 7.78 -6.49 -0.78
C ALA A 48 6.81 -5.44 -1.34
N VAL A 49 5.71 -5.21 -0.60
CA VAL A 49 4.70 -4.20 -0.94
C VAL A 49 4.51 -3.25 0.23
N PHE A 50 4.60 -1.95 -0.02
CA PHE A 50 4.48 -0.90 0.98
C PHE A 50 3.28 0.00 0.71
N SER A 51 2.55 0.36 1.76
CA SER A 51 1.59 1.46 1.71
C SER A 51 2.33 2.81 1.63
N PRO A 52 1.67 3.91 1.23
CA PRO A 52 2.17 5.23 1.58
C PRO A 52 2.20 5.41 3.11
N PRO A 53 2.84 6.46 3.64
CA PRO A 53 2.63 6.88 5.03
C PRO A 53 1.13 7.06 5.31
N LEU A 54 0.64 6.43 6.37
CA LEU A 54 -0.78 6.40 6.71
C LEU A 54 -1.01 7.09 8.06
N PRO A 55 -2.09 7.89 8.20
CA PRO A 55 -2.58 8.27 9.52
C PRO A 55 -3.14 7.02 10.24
N SER A 56 -3.14 7.03 11.57
CA SER A 56 -3.54 5.88 12.39
C SER A 56 -4.93 5.34 12.05
N ALA A 57 -5.86 6.22 11.71
CA ALA A 57 -7.23 5.84 11.30
C ALA A 57 -7.26 4.93 10.06
N SER A 58 -6.24 4.99 9.20
CA SER A 58 -6.14 4.17 8.01
C SER A 58 -5.37 2.86 8.22
N HIS A 59 -4.73 2.63 9.37
CA HIS A 59 -3.88 1.45 9.60
C HIS A 59 -4.69 0.15 9.63
N ARG A 60 -5.87 0.18 10.27
CA ARG A 60 -6.68 -1.01 10.54
C ARG A 60 -6.90 -1.87 9.30
N GLN A 61 -7.25 -1.26 8.17
CA GLN A 61 -7.54 -2.01 6.94
C GLN A 61 -6.31 -2.70 6.34
N TRP A 62 -5.12 -2.12 6.52
CA TRP A 62 -3.85 -2.70 6.03
C TRP A 62 -3.41 -3.84 6.95
N LEU A 63 -3.51 -3.64 8.27
CA LEU A 63 -3.25 -4.69 9.25
C LEU A 63 -4.18 -5.90 9.04
N THR A 64 -5.48 -5.66 8.81
CA THR A 64 -6.43 -6.74 8.48
C THR A 64 -6.12 -7.41 7.14
N ALA A 65 -5.43 -6.73 6.22
CA ALA A 65 -4.97 -7.32 4.96
C ALA A 65 -3.66 -8.11 5.10
N GLY A 66 -3.12 -8.25 6.32
CA GLY A 66 -1.88 -8.99 6.60
C GLY A 66 -0.61 -8.15 6.50
N PHE A 67 -0.72 -6.83 6.38
CA PHE A 67 0.45 -5.94 6.43
C PHE A 67 0.91 -5.74 7.87
N GLU A 68 2.19 -5.45 8.04
CA GLU A 68 2.80 -5.17 9.33
C GLU A 68 3.31 -3.73 9.41
N HIS A 69 3.51 -3.25 10.63
CA HIS A 69 4.14 -1.95 10.85
C HIS A 69 5.62 -2.00 10.45
N SER A 70 5.99 -1.21 9.45
CA SER A 70 7.39 -1.09 9.02
C SER A 70 8.16 -0.01 9.79
N VAL A 71 7.66 1.24 9.79
CA VAL A 71 8.31 2.37 10.47
C VAL A 71 7.27 3.37 10.97
N SER A 72 7.52 3.97 12.14
CA SER A 72 6.74 5.09 12.65
C SER A 72 7.37 6.41 12.19
N LEU A 73 6.59 7.23 11.49
CA LEU A 73 7.04 8.52 10.98
C LEU A 73 6.45 9.65 11.82
N ALA A 74 7.30 10.52 12.35
CA ALA A 74 6.85 11.77 12.95
C ALA A 74 6.43 12.73 11.82
N LEU A 75 5.12 12.95 11.70
CA LEU A 75 4.56 13.83 10.67
C LEU A 75 4.74 15.29 11.12
N MET A 76 5.79 15.93 10.63
CA MET A 76 6.09 17.32 10.96
C MET A 76 5.33 18.23 9.97
N ARG A 77 4.38 19.02 10.49
CA ARG A 77 3.78 20.12 9.72
C ARG A 77 4.80 21.25 9.63
N THR A 78 5.25 21.57 8.44
CA THR A 78 5.88 22.87 8.19
C THR A 78 4.77 23.91 8.18
N SER A 79 4.61 24.66 9.27
CA SER A 79 3.86 25.92 9.23
C SER A 79 4.61 26.88 8.29
N LEU A 80 3.91 27.38 7.27
CA LEU A 80 4.30 28.61 6.59
C LEU A 80 3.97 29.80 7.48
#